data_AF-A0A957MWV7-F1
#
_entry.id   AF-A0A957MWV7-F1
#
_cell.length_a   1.000
_cell.length_b   1.000
_cell.length_c   1.000
_cell.angle_alpha   90.00
_cell.angle_beta   90.00
_cell.angle_gamma   90.00
#
_symmetry.space_group_name_H-M   'P 1'
#
loop_
_entity.id
_entity.type
_entity.pdbx_description
1 polymer ?
#
loop_
_entity_poly.entity_id
_entity_poly.type
_entity_poly.pdbx_seq_one_letter_code
_entity_poly.pdbx_strand_id
1 'polypeptide(L)'
;QRARSKIRAWLRKQNRDVNILRGRQALEKELQRLSADMSFETVSKLFRYEELEDFLAAIGYGDINSQHIATKVLEYERREQERLAPYDHFSFHTGQNAADADATFDGLRVQGVEGLLTNLGKCCSPVPGDPILGYVTKGRGVTIHTQKCPNINRMLGRDNGRIIEVSWTTKQEKTYPVKIHVMAYDRSGLVRDVAALVADEHVNMRNIEAVTGQKDGLAVISATLEIQDVAQLTRIMTKIERLPNIKDVFRKVS
;
A
#
# COMPACT_ATOMS: atom_id res chain seq x y z
N GLN A 1 34.86 17.73 15.00
CA GLN A 1 33.47 17.23 14.90
C GLN A 1 32.63 17.41 16.18
N ARG A 2 33.19 17.35 17.41
CA ARG A 2 32.42 17.56 18.67
C ARG A 2 31.76 18.95 18.84
N ALA A 3 32.38 20.02 18.33
CA ALA A 3 31.83 21.38 18.45
C ALA A 3 30.51 21.57 17.68
N ARG A 4 30.40 21.04 16.45
CA ARG A 4 29.17 21.12 15.63
C ARG A 4 27.99 20.39 16.27
N SER A 5 28.22 19.24 16.91
CA SER A 5 27.14 18.52 17.61
C SER A 5 26.70 19.23 18.89
N LYS A 6 27.62 19.87 19.64
CA LYS A 6 27.26 20.72 20.79
C LYS A 6 26.48 21.97 20.38
N ILE A 7 26.90 22.63 19.30
CA ILE A 7 26.17 23.79 18.73
C ILE A 7 24.77 23.38 18.31
N ARG A 8 24.59 22.25 17.61
CA ARG A 8 23.26 21.74 17.23
C ARG A 8 22.40 21.39 18.44
N ALA A 9 22.97 20.73 19.46
CA ALA A 9 22.24 20.42 20.68
C ALA A 9 21.79 21.68 21.44
N TRP A 10 22.65 22.71 21.48
CA TRP A 10 22.32 24.01 22.07
C TRP A 10 21.25 24.75 21.27
N LEU A 11 21.35 24.77 19.93
CA LEU A 11 20.34 25.38 19.05
C LEU A 11 18.98 24.68 19.15
N ARG A 12 18.99 23.34 19.33
CA ARG A 12 17.79 22.55 19.63
C ARG A 12 17.18 23.02 20.95
N LYS A 13 17.97 23.08 22.02
CA LYS A 13 17.46 23.52 23.33
C LYS A 13 16.89 24.94 23.31
N GLN A 14 17.51 25.87 22.59
CA GLN A 14 17.07 27.27 22.53
C GLN A 14 15.80 27.48 21.70
N ASN A 15 15.62 26.72 20.61
CA ASN A 15 14.47 26.89 19.70
C ASN A 15 13.34 25.90 19.97
N ARG A 16 13.35 25.21 21.13
CA ARG A 16 12.45 24.10 21.39
C ARG A 16 10.98 24.50 21.25
N ASP A 17 10.56 25.61 21.85
CA ASP A 17 9.16 26.06 21.82
C ASP A 17 8.69 26.39 20.41
N VAL A 18 9.54 27.04 19.61
CA VAL A 18 9.27 27.35 18.20
C VAL A 18 9.11 26.07 17.37
N ASN A 19 9.94 25.06 17.65
CA ASN A 19 9.87 23.79 16.94
C ASN A 19 8.67 22.95 17.37
N ILE A 20 8.26 23.01 18.65
CA ILE A 20 7.00 22.40 19.11
C ILE A 20 5.81 22.98 18.33
N LEU A 21 5.74 24.32 18.21
CA LEU A 21 4.67 24.98 17.46
C LEU A 21 4.64 24.55 15.98
N ARG A 22 5.81 24.55 15.33
CA ARG A 22 5.95 24.10 13.93
C ARG A 22 5.59 22.64 13.75
N GLY A 23 6.02 21.77 14.67
CA GLY A 23 5.68 20.36 14.66
C GLY A 23 4.19 20.12 14.82
N ARG A 24 3.53 20.91 15.67
CA ARG A 24 2.06 20.87 15.85
C ARG A 24 1.34 21.20 14.55
N GLN A 25 1.70 22.29 13.89
CA GLN A 25 1.11 22.69 12.61
C GLN A 25 1.35 21.65 11.51
N ALA A 26 2.55 21.09 11.45
CA ALA A 26 2.90 20.05 10.48
C ALA A 26 2.11 18.76 10.71
N LEU A 27 1.98 18.32 11.97
CA LEU A 27 1.22 17.14 12.34
C LEU A 27 -0.28 17.33 12.04
N GLU A 28 -0.84 18.48 12.43
CA GLU A 28 -2.24 18.83 12.18
C GLU A 28 -2.57 18.81 10.68
N LYS A 29 -1.74 19.47 9.87
CA LYS A 29 -1.87 19.46 8.41
C LYS A 29 -1.81 18.04 7.85
N GLU A 30 -0.91 17.21 8.37
CA GLU A 30 -0.73 15.84 7.90
C GLU A 30 -1.91 14.93 8.25
N LEU A 31 -2.43 15.02 9.48
CA LEU A 31 -3.61 14.26 9.90
C LEU A 31 -4.86 14.68 9.12
N GLN A 32 -5.01 15.99 8.86
CA GLN A 32 -6.07 16.50 8.00
C GLN A 32 -5.95 15.99 6.56
N ARG A 33 -4.73 16.01 5.99
CA ARG A 33 -4.45 15.47 4.65
C ARG A 33 -4.83 13.99 4.53
N LEU A 34 -4.61 13.22 5.58
CA LEU A 34 -4.93 11.80 5.65
C LEU A 34 -6.39 11.52 6.05
N SER A 35 -7.13 12.54 6.48
CA SER A 35 -8.43 12.45 7.13
C SER A 35 -8.45 11.45 8.29
N ALA A 36 -7.34 11.40 9.05
CA ALA A 36 -7.21 10.53 10.20
C ALA A 36 -7.76 11.24 11.45
N ASP A 37 -8.83 10.69 12.03
CA ASP A 37 -9.39 11.17 13.30
C ASP A 37 -8.65 10.55 14.48
N MET A 38 -7.43 11.04 14.73
CA MET A 38 -6.55 10.55 15.78
C MET A 38 -6.00 11.69 16.62
N SER A 39 -5.98 11.51 17.95
CA SER A 39 -5.37 12.51 18.85
C SER A 39 -3.84 12.54 18.68
N PHE A 40 -3.24 13.71 18.91
CA PHE A 40 -1.79 13.86 18.78
C PHE A 40 -1.02 12.96 19.76
N GLU A 41 -1.60 12.69 20.93
CA GLU A 41 -1.07 11.75 21.94
C GLU A 41 -1.11 10.31 21.45
N THR A 42 -2.09 9.95 20.62
CA THR A 42 -2.16 8.61 20.03
C THR A 42 -1.06 8.45 19.00
N VAL A 43 -0.86 9.47 18.16
CA VAL A 43 0.20 9.47 17.15
C VAL A 43 1.58 9.46 17.80
N SER A 44 1.83 10.23 18.87
CA SER A 44 3.13 10.23 19.57
C SER A 44 3.49 8.84 20.12
N LYS A 45 2.50 8.11 20.64
CA LYS A 45 2.67 6.72 21.11
C LYS A 45 3.01 5.76 19.98
N LEU A 46 2.51 5.94 18.75
CA LEU A 46 2.90 5.12 17.59
C LEU A 46 4.41 5.21 17.30
N PHE A 47 5.02 6.35 17.63
CA PHE A 47 6.45 6.60 17.49
C PHE A 47 7.25 6.31 18.76
N ARG A 48 6.62 5.74 19.79
CA ARG A 48 7.23 5.40 21.09
C ARG A 48 7.76 6.62 21.86
N TYR A 49 7.14 7.78 21.70
CA TYR A 49 7.39 8.93 22.56
C TYR A 49 6.47 8.88 23.78
N GLU A 50 7.03 9.16 24.96
CA GLU A 50 6.26 9.28 26.21
C GLU A 50 5.60 10.65 26.31
N GLU A 51 6.35 11.72 26.02
CA GLU A 51 5.90 13.10 26.07
C GLU A 51 5.50 13.63 24.69
N LEU A 52 4.31 14.24 24.58
CA LEU A 52 3.81 14.83 23.34
C LEU A 52 4.73 15.96 22.84
N GLU A 53 5.23 16.79 23.74
CA GLU A 53 6.10 17.91 23.38
C GLU A 53 7.41 17.46 22.75
N ASP A 54 7.98 16.34 23.20
CA ASP A 54 9.21 15.78 22.59
C ASP A 54 8.96 15.27 21.18
N PHE A 55 7.79 14.66 20.95
CA PHE A 55 7.37 14.23 19.62
C PHE A 55 7.17 15.43 18.68
N LEU A 56 6.45 16.46 19.13
CA LEU A 56 6.21 17.68 18.34
C LEU A 56 7.52 18.42 18.05
N ALA A 57 8.43 18.52 19.03
CA ALA A 57 9.74 19.09 18.81
C ALA A 57 10.53 18.30 17.74
N ALA A 58 10.49 16.96 17.77
CA ALA A 58 11.17 16.10 16.79
C ALA A 58 10.63 16.31 15.36
N ILE A 59 9.32 16.51 15.19
CA ILE A 59 8.73 16.89 13.91
C ILE A 59 9.24 18.28 13.49
N GLY A 60 9.24 19.25 14.40
CA GLY A 60 9.72 20.61 14.12
C GLY A 60 11.19 20.70 13.72
N TYR A 61 12.05 19.82 14.24
CA TYR A 61 13.44 19.68 13.80
C TYR A 61 13.59 19.00 12.44
N GLY A 62 12.56 18.29 11.97
CA GLY A 62 12.62 17.44 10.78
C GLY A 62 13.23 16.07 11.03
N ASP A 63 13.42 15.65 12.28
CA ASP A 63 13.86 14.28 12.62
C ASP A 63 12.75 13.27 12.25
N ILE A 64 11.49 13.70 12.29
CA ILE A 64 10.32 12.95 11.82
C ILE A 64 9.70 13.73 10.66
N ASN A 65 9.64 13.10 9.48
CA ASN A 65 9.06 13.69 8.28
C ASN A 65 7.58 13.31 8.09
N SER A 66 6.86 14.09 7.30
CA SER A 66 5.42 13.88 7.01
C SER A 66 5.13 12.49 6.44
N GLN A 67 5.99 11.96 5.58
CA GLN A 67 5.80 10.62 4.99
C GLN A 67 5.88 9.51 6.04
N HIS A 68 6.73 9.65 7.05
CA HIS A 68 6.87 8.70 8.15
C HIS A 68 5.63 8.75 9.05
N ILE A 69 5.10 9.94 9.33
CA ILE A 69 3.83 10.14 10.04
C ILE A 69 2.69 9.45 9.28
N ALA A 70 2.55 9.71 7.98
CA ALA A 70 1.52 9.10 7.15
C ALA A 70 1.56 7.57 7.18
N THR A 71 2.76 7.00 7.03
CA THR A 71 2.96 5.55 7.04
C THR A 71 2.47 4.95 8.35
N LYS A 72 2.81 5.55 9.50
CA LYS A 72 2.42 5.02 10.82
C LYS A 72 0.93 5.16 11.10
N VAL A 73 0.34 6.30 10.76
CA VAL A 73 -1.10 6.56 10.97
C VAL A 73 -1.95 5.59 10.16
N LEU A 74 -1.65 5.42 8.86
CA LEU A 74 -2.41 4.52 8.00
C LEU A 74 -2.18 3.03 8.30
N GLU A 75 -0.98 2.64 8.72
CA GLU A 75 -0.73 1.27 9.22
C GLU A 75 -1.59 0.95 10.44
N TYR A 76 -1.76 1.93 11.34
CA TYR A 76 -2.59 1.79 12.52
C TYR A 76 -4.07 1.67 12.14
N GLU A 77 -4.59 2.57 11.30
CA GLU A 77 -5.97 2.50 10.80
C GLU A 77 -6.26 1.19 10.07
N ARG A 78 -5.33 0.70 9.24
CA ARG A 78 -5.48 -0.60 8.57
C ARG A 78 -5.62 -1.73 9.58
N ARG A 79 -4.78 -1.76 10.61
CA ARG A 79 -4.85 -2.79 11.66
C ARG A 79 -6.14 -2.69 12.47
N GLU A 80 -6.65 -1.48 12.72
CA GLU A 80 -7.95 -1.28 13.36
C GLU A 80 -9.10 -1.78 12.46
N GLN A 81 -9.07 -1.48 11.16
CA GLN A 81 -10.05 -1.99 10.20
C GLN A 81 -10.01 -3.52 10.08
N GLU A 82 -8.81 -4.12 10.04
CA GLU A 82 -8.63 -5.58 10.06
C GLU A 82 -9.13 -6.21 11.37
N ARG A 83 -9.08 -5.49 12.50
CA ARG A 83 -9.63 -5.94 13.80
C ARG A 83 -11.14 -5.77 13.91
N LEU A 84 -11.70 -4.73 13.29
CA LEU A 84 -13.12 -4.38 13.37
C LEU A 84 -13.97 -5.04 12.29
N ALA A 85 -13.36 -5.59 11.23
CA ALA A 85 -14.07 -6.37 10.24
C ALA A 85 -14.62 -7.66 10.89
N PRO A 86 -15.96 -7.84 10.97
CA PRO A 86 -16.52 -9.15 11.21
C PRO A 86 -16.01 -10.10 10.12
N TYR A 87 -15.84 -11.38 10.46
CA TYR A 87 -15.59 -12.46 9.51
C TYR A 87 -16.79 -12.63 8.55
N ASP A 88 -17.10 -11.63 7.72
CA ASP A 88 -18.13 -11.70 6.70
C ASP A 88 -17.46 -11.82 5.34
N HIS A 89 -17.27 -13.09 4.98
CA HIS A 89 -16.96 -13.55 3.64
C HIS A 89 -18.21 -13.35 2.75
N PHE A 90 -18.66 -12.12 2.54
CA PHE A 90 -19.66 -11.79 1.53
C PHE A 90 -19.05 -10.83 0.51
N SER A 91 -18.27 -11.43 -0.40
CA SER A 91 -18.00 -10.85 -1.70
C SER A 91 -19.34 -10.65 -2.40
N PHE A 92 -19.77 -9.39 -2.52
CA PHE A 92 -20.80 -9.03 -3.48
C PHE A 92 -20.29 -9.39 -4.89
N HIS A 93 -20.77 -10.51 -5.39
CA HIS A 93 -20.71 -10.85 -6.79
C HIS A 93 -21.54 -9.81 -7.57
N THR A 94 -20.86 -8.92 -8.28
CA THR A 94 -21.40 -8.38 -9.53
C THR A 94 -20.42 -8.81 -10.61
N GLY A 95 -20.97 -9.53 -11.58
CA GLY A 95 -20.24 -10.52 -12.36
C GLY A 95 -19.21 -9.91 -13.30
N GLN A 96 -18.07 -10.58 -13.40
CA GLN A 96 -17.68 -11.34 -14.59
C GLN A 96 -16.44 -12.18 -14.25
N ASN A 97 -16.47 -13.43 -14.74
CA ASN A 97 -15.41 -14.44 -14.74
C ASN A 97 -15.15 -15.22 -13.44
N ALA A 98 -15.97 -16.27 -13.26
CA ALA A 98 -15.59 -17.47 -12.56
C ALA A 98 -14.69 -18.32 -13.47
N ALA A 99 -13.38 -18.13 -13.36
CA ALA A 99 -12.30 -19.06 -13.69
C ALA A 99 -11.14 -18.65 -12.77
N ASP A 100 -10.24 -19.56 -12.44
CA ASP A 100 -9.05 -19.31 -11.60
C ASP A 100 -9.30 -19.39 -10.07
N ALA A 101 -9.87 -20.52 -9.64
CA ALA A 101 -9.73 -20.97 -8.25
C ALA A 101 -8.33 -21.61 -8.06
N ASP A 102 -7.32 -20.75 -7.92
CA ASP A 102 -5.92 -21.11 -7.66
C ASP A 102 -5.69 -21.59 -6.22
N ALA A 103 -4.84 -22.60 -6.07
CA ALA A 103 -4.39 -23.08 -4.76
C ALA A 103 -3.28 -22.20 -4.17
N THR A 104 -3.40 -21.88 -2.88
CA THR A 104 -2.53 -20.95 -2.15
C THR A 104 -1.67 -21.66 -1.11
N PHE A 105 -0.36 -21.38 -1.10
CA PHE A 105 0.57 -21.77 -0.02
C PHE A 105 1.29 -20.53 0.48
N ASP A 106 1.05 -20.11 1.73
CA ASP A 106 1.81 -19.03 2.37
C ASP A 106 1.97 -17.76 1.49
N GLY A 107 0.87 -17.32 0.86
CA GLY A 107 0.86 -16.15 -0.04
C GLY A 107 1.39 -16.38 -1.46
N LEU A 108 1.81 -17.61 -1.79
CA LEU A 108 2.30 -18.02 -3.10
C LEU A 108 1.19 -18.74 -3.88
N ARG A 109 1.04 -18.36 -5.15
CA ARG A 109 0.17 -19.05 -6.11
C ARG A 109 1.03 -19.73 -7.17
N VAL A 110 0.52 -20.85 -7.66
CA VAL A 110 1.17 -21.69 -8.65
C VAL A 110 0.22 -21.83 -9.83
N GLN A 111 0.61 -21.25 -10.97
CA GLN A 111 -0.22 -21.27 -12.17
C GLN A 111 -0.18 -22.66 -12.81
N GLY A 112 -1.29 -23.10 -13.40
CA GLY A 112 -1.39 -24.39 -14.12
C GLY A 112 -2.00 -25.55 -13.32
N VAL A 113 -2.39 -25.34 -12.06
CA VAL A 113 -2.98 -26.36 -11.16
C VAL A 113 -4.27 -25.87 -10.50
N GLU A 114 -5.16 -25.28 -11.30
CA GLU A 114 -6.45 -24.73 -10.86
C GLU A 114 -7.39 -25.82 -10.32
N GLY A 115 -8.02 -25.58 -9.17
CA GLY A 115 -8.98 -26.50 -8.56
C GLY A 115 -8.40 -27.84 -8.05
N LEU A 116 -7.08 -28.02 -8.07
CA LEU A 116 -6.41 -29.23 -7.60
C LEU A 116 -5.78 -29.01 -6.22
N LEU A 117 -5.93 -30.01 -5.33
CA LEU A 117 -5.16 -30.06 -4.10
C LEU A 117 -3.68 -30.10 -4.48
N THR A 118 -2.91 -29.14 -3.98
CA THR A 118 -1.49 -28.99 -4.32
C THR A 118 -0.64 -29.15 -3.06
N ASN A 119 0.63 -29.52 -3.22
CA ASN A 119 1.56 -29.71 -2.12
C ASN A 119 2.97 -29.39 -2.59
N LEU A 120 3.81 -28.81 -1.72
CA LEU A 120 5.24 -28.65 -2.02
C LEU A 120 6.00 -29.94 -1.75
N GLY A 121 6.89 -30.32 -2.66
CA GLY A 121 7.72 -31.50 -2.54
C GLY A 121 8.75 -31.36 -1.42
N LYS A 122 8.59 -32.12 -0.33
CA LYS A 122 9.50 -32.15 0.83
C LYS A 122 10.94 -32.56 0.51
N CYS A 123 11.19 -33.12 -0.67
CA CYS A 123 12.51 -33.59 -1.08
C CYS A 123 13.38 -32.51 -1.75
N CYS A 124 12.79 -31.42 -2.24
CA CYS A 124 13.53 -30.33 -2.87
C CYS A 124 13.10 -28.95 -2.37
N SER A 125 12.05 -28.87 -1.54
CA SER A 125 11.57 -27.65 -0.86
C SER A 125 11.64 -26.41 -1.76
N PRO A 126 10.89 -26.40 -2.88
CA PRO A 126 11.03 -25.41 -3.93
C PRO A 126 10.71 -24.00 -3.38
N VAL A 127 11.53 -23.01 -3.74
CA VAL A 127 11.37 -21.61 -3.29
C VAL A 127 11.01 -20.68 -4.46
N PRO A 128 10.42 -19.50 -4.20
CA PRO A 128 10.04 -18.56 -5.25
C PRO A 128 11.26 -18.13 -6.08
N GLY A 129 11.12 -18.22 -7.41
CA GLY A 129 12.21 -17.96 -8.36
C GLY A 129 12.90 -19.24 -8.86
N ASP A 130 12.71 -20.38 -8.20
CA ASP A 130 13.18 -21.66 -8.73
C ASP A 130 12.37 -22.08 -9.97
N PRO A 131 13.02 -22.68 -10.98
CA PRO A 131 12.28 -23.35 -12.04
C PRO A 131 11.56 -24.58 -11.46
N ILE A 132 10.23 -24.56 -11.50
CA ILE A 132 9.37 -25.61 -10.91
C ILE A 132 8.60 -26.42 -11.97
N LEU A 133 8.08 -27.57 -11.54
CA LEU A 133 7.19 -28.45 -12.30
C LEU A 133 6.19 -29.13 -11.36
N GLY A 134 4.99 -29.44 -11.86
CA GLY A 134 3.92 -30.12 -11.11
C GLY A 134 3.84 -31.60 -11.50
N TYR A 135 3.63 -32.48 -10.51
CA TYR A 135 3.45 -33.91 -10.73
C TYR A 135 2.16 -34.42 -10.09
N VAL A 136 1.29 -35.04 -10.88
CA VAL A 136 0.01 -35.59 -10.41
C VAL A 136 0.24 -36.90 -9.64
N THR A 137 -0.01 -36.86 -8.34
CA THR A 137 0.09 -38.04 -7.47
C THR A 137 -1.26 -38.74 -7.31
N LYS A 138 -1.23 -40.07 -7.14
CA LYS A 138 -2.45 -40.85 -6.88
C LYS A 138 -3.02 -40.49 -5.49
N GLY A 139 -4.12 -39.76 -5.45
CA GLY A 139 -4.88 -39.48 -4.22
C GLY A 139 -4.35 -38.37 -3.31
N ARG A 140 -3.23 -37.71 -3.64
CA ARG A 140 -2.69 -36.56 -2.87
C ARG A 140 -2.63 -35.26 -3.69
N GLY A 141 -3.29 -35.25 -4.85
CA GLY A 141 -3.30 -34.10 -5.76
C GLY A 141 -1.97 -33.89 -6.46
N VAL A 142 -1.60 -32.63 -6.73
CA VAL A 142 -0.39 -32.26 -7.47
C VAL A 142 0.73 -31.89 -6.51
N THR A 143 1.90 -32.52 -6.64
CA THR A 143 3.10 -32.16 -5.88
C THR A 143 4.05 -31.34 -6.73
N ILE A 144 4.49 -30.20 -6.22
CA ILE A 144 5.38 -29.26 -6.91
C ILE A 144 6.83 -29.58 -6.56
N HIS A 145 7.67 -29.73 -7.58
CA HIS A 145 9.09 -30.02 -7.48
C HIS A 145 9.91 -28.96 -8.21
N THR A 146 11.18 -28.81 -7.85
CA THR A 146 12.13 -28.09 -8.72
C THR A 146 12.44 -28.94 -9.95
N GLN A 147 12.70 -28.31 -11.10
CA GLN A 147 13.06 -29.01 -12.34
C GLN A 147 14.30 -29.89 -12.19
N LYS A 148 15.19 -29.55 -11.24
CA LYS A 148 16.42 -30.30 -10.97
C LYS A 148 16.26 -31.39 -9.91
N CYS A 149 15.06 -31.67 -9.43
CA CYS A 149 14.86 -32.64 -8.36
C CYS A 149 15.20 -34.08 -8.83
N PRO A 150 16.04 -34.84 -8.10
CA PRO A 150 16.38 -36.22 -8.49
C PRO A 150 15.17 -37.17 -8.45
N ASN A 151 14.23 -36.92 -7.54
CA ASN A 151 13.05 -37.76 -7.36
C ASN A 151 12.06 -37.61 -8.51
N ILE A 152 11.88 -36.38 -9.02
CA ILE A 152 11.02 -36.17 -10.18
C ILE A 152 11.64 -36.79 -11.44
N ASN A 153 12.95 -36.62 -11.67
CA ASN A 153 13.64 -37.23 -12.81
C ASN A 153 13.50 -38.76 -12.85
N ARG A 154 13.50 -39.42 -11.68
CA ARG A 154 13.23 -40.87 -11.60
C ARG A 154 11.77 -41.25 -11.92
N MET A 155 10.81 -40.39 -11.58
CA MET A 155 9.39 -40.60 -11.87
C MET A 155 9.07 -40.32 -13.35
N LEU A 156 9.70 -39.29 -13.94
CA LEU A 156 9.63 -38.96 -15.36
C LEU A 156 10.08 -40.13 -16.24
N GLY A 157 11.15 -40.82 -15.85
CA GLY A 157 11.64 -42.00 -16.57
C GLY A 157 10.70 -43.22 -16.54
N ARG A 158 9.61 -43.20 -15.75
CA ARG A 158 8.65 -44.31 -15.63
C ARG A 158 7.25 -43.99 -16.15
N ASP A 159 6.77 -42.76 -15.99
CA ASP A 159 5.39 -42.41 -16.33
C ASP A 159 5.29 -40.90 -16.67
N ASN A 160 5.55 -40.57 -17.94
CA ASN A 160 5.69 -39.19 -18.42
C ASN A 160 4.35 -38.44 -18.56
N GLY A 161 3.20 -39.14 -18.49
CA GLY A 161 1.87 -38.57 -18.71
C GLY A 161 1.26 -37.82 -17.52
N ARG A 162 2.02 -37.62 -16.44
CA ARG A 162 1.52 -37.01 -15.18
C ARG A 162 2.21 -35.69 -14.81
N ILE A 163 2.84 -35.05 -15.79
CA ILE A 163 3.53 -33.78 -15.61
C ILE A 163 2.57 -32.65 -15.96
N ILE A 164 2.59 -31.62 -15.15
CA ILE A 164 1.90 -30.37 -15.41
C ILE A 164 2.94 -29.25 -15.37
N GLU A 165 2.93 -28.40 -16.38
CA GLU A 165 3.75 -27.19 -16.39
C GLU A 165 3.18 -26.21 -15.37
N VAL A 166 4.04 -25.75 -14.47
CA VAL A 166 3.65 -24.81 -13.41
C VAL A 166 4.71 -23.73 -13.27
N SER A 167 4.27 -22.53 -12.87
CA SER A 167 5.14 -21.39 -12.65
C SER A 167 4.79 -20.70 -11.33
N TRP A 168 5.79 -20.04 -10.75
CA TRP A 168 5.55 -19.13 -9.64
C TRP A 168 4.89 -17.86 -10.16
N THR A 169 3.78 -17.43 -9.55
CA THR A 169 3.38 -16.03 -9.68
C THR A 169 4.06 -15.21 -8.59
N THR A 170 4.91 -14.29 -9.01
CA THR A 170 5.51 -13.30 -8.11
C THR A 170 4.55 -12.13 -7.99
N LYS A 171 4.11 -11.87 -6.76
CA LYS A 171 3.26 -10.73 -6.35
C LYS A 171 1.88 -10.70 -7.02
N GLN A 172 0.84 -11.02 -6.25
CA GLN A 172 -0.22 -10.01 -6.20
C GLN A 172 0.40 -8.80 -5.52
N GLU A 173 0.69 -7.74 -6.29
CA GLU A 173 0.77 -6.42 -5.69
C GLU A 173 -0.63 -6.17 -5.15
N LYS A 174 -0.83 -6.46 -3.86
CA LYS A 174 -2.07 -6.16 -3.18
C LYS A 174 -2.21 -4.65 -3.20
N THR A 175 -2.92 -4.13 -4.20
CA THR A 175 -3.30 -2.74 -4.26
C THR A 175 -4.61 -2.56 -3.51
N TYR A 176 -4.70 -1.47 -2.76
CA TYR A 176 -5.86 -1.14 -1.95
C TYR A 176 -6.57 0.06 -2.56
N PRO A 177 -7.90 0.02 -2.71
CA PRO A 177 -8.65 1.17 -3.22
C PRO A 177 -8.68 2.28 -2.16
N VAL A 178 -8.21 3.47 -2.51
CA VAL A 178 -8.27 4.66 -1.67
C VAL A 178 -8.95 5.79 -2.42
N LYS A 179 -9.96 6.38 -1.79
CA LYS A 179 -10.66 7.55 -2.33
C LYS A 179 -9.91 8.83 -1.96
N ILE A 180 -9.66 9.67 -2.95
CA ILE A 180 -9.09 11.00 -2.79
C ILE A 180 -10.05 12.07 -3.29
N HIS A 181 -9.98 13.26 -2.70
CA HIS A 181 -10.64 14.47 -3.14
C HIS A 181 -9.59 15.53 -3.46
N VAL A 182 -9.74 16.14 -4.63
CA VAL A 182 -8.90 17.24 -5.12
C VAL A 182 -9.80 18.45 -5.28
N MET A 183 -9.53 19.50 -4.52
CA MET A 183 -10.19 20.79 -4.64
C MET A 183 -9.30 21.73 -5.46
N ALA A 184 -9.87 22.33 -6.49
CA ALA A 184 -9.13 23.18 -7.41
C ALA A 184 -10.00 24.33 -7.93
N TYR A 185 -9.36 25.38 -8.45
CA TYR A 185 -10.05 26.38 -9.25
C TYR A 185 -10.29 25.83 -10.65
N ASP A 186 -11.52 25.95 -11.13
CA ASP A 186 -11.92 25.35 -12.40
C ASP A 186 -11.12 25.92 -13.58
N ARG A 187 -10.64 25.02 -14.44
CA ARG A 187 -9.92 25.35 -15.67
C ARG A 187 -10.00 24.22 -16.68
N SER A 188 -9.88 24.59 -17.95
CA SER A 188 -9.75 23.61 -19.02
C SER A 188 -8.55 22.69 -18.80
N GLY A 189 -8.76 21.39 -18.97
CA GLY A 189 -7.73 20.36 -18.83
C GLY A 189 -7.42 19.90 -17.40
N LEU A 190 -8.10 20.40 -16.36
CA LEU A 190 -7.82 20.02 -14.96
C LEU A 190 -7.87 18.50 -14.74
N VAL A 191 -8.96 17.85 -15.19
CA VAL A 191 -9.14 16.39 -15.05
C VAL A 191 -8.05 15.61 -15.78
N ARG A 192 -7.68 16.07 -16.99
CA ARG A 192 -6.61 15.45 -17.79
C ARG A 192 -5.28 15.50 -17.05
N ASP A 193 -4.93 16.65 -16.47
CA ASP A 193 -3.63 16.83 -15.81
C ASP A 193 -3.53 15.96 -14.55
N VAL A 194 -4.63 15.83 -13.78
CA VAL A 194 -4.69 14.91 -12.63
C VAL A 194 -4.59 13.45 -13.08
N ALA A 195 -5.34 13.05 -14.11
CA ALA A 195 -5.32 11.68 -14.63
C ALA A 195 -3.96 11.29 -15.21
N ALA A 196 -3.32 12.20 -15.97
CA ALA A 196 -1.99 11.99 -16.53
C ALA A 196 -0.94 11.78 -15.44
N LEU A 197 -0.97 12.60 -14.38
CA LEU A 197 -0.05 12.46 -13.25
C LEU A 197 -0.20 11.13 -12.52
N VAL A 198 -1.44 10.67 -12.32
CA VAL A 198 -1.71 9.35 -11.72
C VAL A 198 -1.22 8.22 -12.62
N ALA A 199 -1.42 8.35 -13.93
CA ALA A 199 -0.93 7.38 -14.91
C ALA A 199 0.61 7.31 -14.96
N ASP A 200 1.30 8.46 -14.89
CA ASP A 200 2.77 8.54 -14.81
C ASP A 200 3.32 7.84 -13.55
N GLU A 201 2.53 7.81 -12.48
CA GLU A 201 2.82 7.09 -11.23
C GLU A 201 2.48 5.59 -11.28
N HIS A 202 2.06 5.09 -12.45
CA HIS A 202 1.69 3.70 -12.71
C HIS A 202 0.61 3.20 -11.73
N VAL A 203 -0.33 4.08 -11.37
CA VAL A 203 -1.45 3.77 -10.48
C VAL A 203 -2.73 3.66 -11.27
N ASN A 204 -3.47 2.58 -11.03
CA ASN A 204 -4.78 2.40 -11.63
C ASN A 204 -5.83 3.28 -10.91
N MET A 205 -6.75 3.83 -11.71
CA MET A 205 -7.84 4.67 -11.23
C MET A 205 -9.17 3.99 -11.54
N ARG A 206 -9.84 3.47 -10.50
CA ARG A 206 -11.10 2.71 -10.65
C ARG A 206 -12.27 3.58 -11.07
N ASN A 207 -12.32 4.79 -10.54
CA ASN A 207 -13.38 5.74 -10.81
C ASN A 207 -12.82 7.16 -10.69
N ILE A 208 -13.36 8.06 -11.49
CA ILE A 208 -13.15 9.49 -11.42
C ILE A 208 -14.48 10.21 -11.64
N GLU A 209 -14.80 11.10 -10.72
CA GLU A 209 -15.95 11.98 -10.78
C GLU A 209 -15.45 13.41 -10.64
N ALA A 210 -15.83 14.29 -11.56
CA ALA A 210 -15.48 15.69 -11.53
C ALA A 210 -16.75 16.53 -11.50
N VAL A 211 -16.90 17.34 -10.44
CA VAL A 211 -18.00 18.28 -10.29
C VAL A 211 -17.42 19.69 -10.40
N THR A 212 -17.78 20.40 -11.48
CA THR A 212 -17.36 21.78 -11.75
C THR A 212 -18.49 22.76 -11.46
N GLY A 213 -18.18 24.06 -11.40
CA GLY A 213 -19.19 25.10 -11.25
C GLY A 213 -19.87 25.13 -9.88
N GLN A 214 -19.23 24.66 -8.81
CA GLN A 214 -19.69 24.91 -7.45
C GLN A 214 -19.56 26.41 -7.12
N LYS A 215 -20.19 26.85 -6.01
CA LYS A 215 -20.05 28.23 -5.51
C LYS A 215 -18.55 28.61 -5.49
N ASP A 216 -18.25 29.83 -5.94
CA ASP A 216 -16.91 30.42 -6.00
C ASP A 216 -15.96 29.88 -7.10
N GLY A 217 -16.48 29.19 -8.13
CA GLY A 217 -15.66 28.76 -9.28
C GLY A 217 -14.71 27.60 -8.95
N LEU A 218 -15.03 26.86 -7.88
CA LEU A 218 -14.28 25.69 -7.46
C LEU A 218 -14.78 24.43 -8.18
N ALA A 219 -13.84 23.56 -8.51
CA ALA A 219 -14.05 22.21 -9.01
C ALA A 219 -13.58 21.20 -7.94
N VAL A 220 -14.34 20.12 -7.80
CA VAL A 220 -13.99 19.00 -6.92
C VAL A 220 -13.87 17.76 -7.77
N ILE A 221 -12.69 17.15 -7.76
CA ILE A 221 -12.43 15.86 -8.40
C ILE A 221 -12.35 14.79 -7.30
N SER A 222 -13.19 13.78 -7.40
CA SER A 222 -13.18 12.61 -6.53
C SER A 222 -12.66 11.42 -7.34
N ALA A 223 -11.59 10.77 -6.89
CA ALA A 223 -11.01 9.63 -7.59
C ALA A 223 -10.74 8.47 -6.63
N THR A 224 -10.91 7.24 -7.11
CA THR A 224 -10.55 6.02 -6.37
C THR A 224 -9.29 5.41 -6.99
N LEU A 225 -8.18 5.46 -6.27
CA LEU A 225 -6.87 4.98 -6.71
C LEU A 225 -6.56 3.61 -6.12
N GLU A 226 -5.91 2.74 -6.90
CA GLU A 226 -5.39 1.47 -6.41
C GLU A 226 -3.92 1.61 -6.02
N ILE A 227 -3.65 1.77 -4.72
CA ILE A 227 -2.30 2.02 -4.21
C ILE A 227 -1.66 0.75 -3.62
N GLN A 228 -0.37 0.56 -3.84
CA GLN A 228 0.40 -0.53 -3.23
C GLN A 228 0.69 -0.24 -1.75
N ASP A 229 1.04 1.01 -1.45
CA ASP A 229 1.42 1.45 -0.11
C ASP A 229 1.16 2.95 0.13
N VAL A 230 1.37 3.37 1.37
CA VAL A 230 1.18 4.75 1.83
C VAL A 230 2.18 5.72 1.22
N ALA A 231 3.40 5.25 0.93
CA ALA A 231 4.43 6.08 0.33
C ALA A 231 4.03 6.49 -1.09
N GLN A 232 3.44 5.57 -1.86
CA GLN A 232 2.87 5.84 -3.17
C GLN A 232 1.71 6.83 -3.10
N LEU A 233 0.75 6.63 -2.18
CA LEU A 233 -0.36 7.59 -2.00
C LEU A 233 0.14 8.99 -1.67
N THR A 234 1.04 9.10 -0.69
CA THR A 234 1.59 10.39 -0.24
C THR A 234 2.33 11.08 -1.37
N ARG A 235 3.15 10.34 -2.13
CA ARG A 235 3.87 10.86 -3.30
C ARG A 235 2.90 11.40 -4.36
N ILE A 236 1.84 10.66 -4.68
CA ILE A 236 0.83 11.07 -5.65
C ILE A 236 0.11 12.35 -5.18
N MET A 237 -0.37 12.38 -3.93
CA MET A 237 -1.06 13.56 -3.39
C MET A 237 -0.16 14.80 -3.40
N THR A 238 1.09 14.68 -2.96
CA THR A 238 2.06 15.79 -3.00
C THR A 238 2.36 16.25 -4.42
N LYS A 239 2.38 15.35 -5.40
CA LYS A 239 2.56 15.71 -6.81
C LYS A 239 1.31 16.43 -7.35
N ILE A 240 0.11 15.97 -7.01
CA ILE A 240 -1.14 16.63 -7.40
C ILE A 240 -1.21 18.04 -6.80
N GLU A 241 -0.87 18.23 -5.52
CA GLU A 241 -0.83 19.56 -4.87
C GLU A 241 0.05 20.58 -5.60
N ARG A 242 1.07 20.13 -6.35
CA ARG A 242 1.97 21.00 -7.11
C ARG A 242 1.41 21.40 -8.48
N LEU A 243 0.32 20.78 -8.93
CA LEU A 243 -0.33 21.19 -10.18
C LEU A 243 -0.92 22.59 -10.04
N PRO A 244 -0.91 23.40 -11.11
CA PRO A 244 -1.48 24.74 -11.06
C PRO A 244 -2.98 24.66 -10.80
N ASN A 245 -3.45 25.62 -10.00
CA ASN A 245 -4.84 25.81 -9.59
C ASN A 245 -5.38 24.77 -8.60
N ILE A 246 -4.55 23.86 -8.10
CA ILE A 246 -4.94 22.99 -6.97
C ILE A 246 -4.93 23.81 -5.69
N LYS A 247 -6.06 23.79 -4.98
CA LYS A 247 -6.24 24.43 -3.68
C LYS A 247 -5.91 23.46 -2.55
N ASP A 248 -6.40 22.24 -2.64
CA ASP A 248 -6.20 21.23 -1.60
C ASP A 248 -6.38 19.80 -2.13
N VAL A 249 -5.73 18.83 -1.47
CA VAL A 249 -5.84 17.40 -1.78
C VAL A 249 -5.88 16.61 -0.49
N PHE A 250 -6.95 15.85 -0.27
CA PHE A 250 -7.09 15.03 0.92
C PHE A 250 -7.68 13.66 0.59
N ARG A 251 -7.31 12.66 1.40
CA ARG A 251 -7.97 11.36 1.37
C ARG A 251 -9.37 11.51 1.92
N LYS A 252 -10.37 10.86 1.32
CA LYS A 252 -11.71 10.79 1.91
C LYS A 252 -11.88 9.45 2.60
N VAL A 253 -12.14 9.49 3.90
CA VAL A 253 -12.61 8.32 4.65
C VAL A 253 -14.10 8.17 4.33
N SER A 254 -14.48 7.00 3.80
CA SER A 254 -15.88 6.60 3.63
C SER A 254 -16.36 5.94 4.90
#